data_AF-A0A959B8K3-F1
#
_entry.id   AF-A0A959B8K3-F1
#
_cell.length_a   1.000
_cell.length_b   1.000
_cell.length_c   1.000
_cell.angle_alpha   90.00
_cell.angle_beta   90.00
_cell.angle_gamma   90.00
#
_symmetry.space_group_name_H-M   'P 1'
#
loop_
_entity.id
_entity.type
_entity.pdbx_description
1 polymer ?
#
loop_
_entity_poly.entity_id
_entity_poly.type
_entity_poly.pdbx_seq_one_letter_code
_entity_poly.pdbx_strand_id
1 'polypeptide(L)'
;MAKYALWTNDVETTSIWFNTLRDETGFKVWKEGMPVLLDIYQKYGIKSTFFFTGYIARLYPDIVRMIQCYGHEVGSHSYSHKKEDGLDVLPYKAQLHQL
;
A
#
# COMPACT_ATOMS: atom_id res chain seq x y z
N MET A 1 26.10 -7.69 -19.03
CA MET A 1 25.58 -6.82 -17.94
C MET A 1 24.34 -7.47 -17.36
N ALA A 2 24.22 -7.52 -16.03
CA ALA A 2 22.98 -7.95 -15.39
C ALA A 2 21.91 -6.86 -15.56
N LYS A 3 20.66 -7.27 -15.80
CA LYS A 3 19.49 -6.39 -15.82
C LYS A 3 18.73 -6.58 -14.52
N TYR A 4 18.31 -5.48 -13.91
CA TYR A 4 17.54 -5.47 -12.68
C TYR A 4 16.19 -4.80 -12.94
N ALA A 5 15.17 -5.25 -12.23
CA ALA A 5 13.86 -4.62 -12.18
C ALA A 5 13.41 -4.55 -10.72
N LEU A 6 12.80 -3.43 -10.35
CA LEU A 6 12.19 -3.22 -9.04
C LEU A 6 10.68 -3.23 -9.24
N TRP A 7 9.99 -4.07 -8.48
CA TRP A 7 8.54 -4.10 -8.46
C TRP A 7 8.07 -3.56 -7.13
N THR A 8 7.16 -2.60 -7.16
CA THR A 8 6.59 -1.98 -5.97
C THR A 8 5.07 -1.91 -6.11
N ASN A 9 4.37 -1.90 -4.98
CA ASN A 9 2.92 -1.84 -4.92
C ASN A 9 2.49 -0.84 -3.87
N ASP A 10 1.74 0.18 -4.28
CA ASP A 10 1.08 1.08 -3.35
C ASP A 10 -0.24 0.43 -2.90
N VAL A 11 -0.41 0.32 -1.58
CA VAL A 11 -1.55 -0.34 -0.97
C VAL A 11 -2.35 0.69 -0.18
N GLU A 12 -3.54 0.98 -0.68
CA GLU A 12 -4.36 2.07 -0.17
C GLU A 12 -5.87 1.87 -0.39
N THR A 13 -6.64 2.79 0.18
CA THR A 13 -8.11 2.82 0.13
C THR A 13 -8.63 3.79 -0.94
N THR A 14 -7.75 4.47 -1.67
CA THR A 14 -8.16 5.42 -2.71
C THR A 14 -8.63 4.67 -3.94
N SER A 15 -9.84 4.98 -4.38
CA SER A 15 -10.32 4.52 -5.67
C SER A 15 -9.72 5.38 -6.77
N ILE A 16 -8.98 4.76 -7.69
CA ILE A 16 -8.50 5.44 -8.91
C ILE A 16 -9.70 5.93 -9.75
N TRP A 17 -10.75 5.12 -9.86
CA TRP A 17 -11.91 5.45 -10.69
C TRP A 17 -12.70 6.65 -10.18
N PHE A 18 -12.89 6.73 -8.86
CA PHE A 18 -13.64 7.83 -8.23
C PHE A 18 -12.73 8.96 -7.73
N ASN A 19 -11.42 8.81 -7.86
CA ASN A 19 -10.38 9.72 -7.37
C ASN A 19 -10.63 10.19 -5.93
N THR A 20 -10.98 9.25 -5.05
CA THR A 20 -11.35 9.54 -3.66
C THR A 20 -11.18 8.32 -2.77
N LEU A 21 -11.00 8.54 -1.47
CA LEU A 21 -10.91 7.49 -0.45
C LEU A 21 -12.25 6.78 -0.28
N ARG A 22 -12.21 5.45 -0.29
CA ARG A 22 -13.38 4.60 -0.11
C ARG A 22 -13.01 3.34 0.65
N ASP A 23 -13.64 3.12 1.80
CA ASP A 23 -13.41 1.91 2.61
C ASP A 23 -13.78 0.63 1.84
N GLU A 24 -14.78 0.71 0.95
CA GLU A 24 -15.13 -0.41 0.06
C GLU A 24 -13.98 -0.78 -0.90
N THR A 25 -13.21 0.20 -1.38
CA THR A 25 -12.00 -0.07 -2.16
C THR A 25 -10.98 -0.82 -1.31
N GLY A 26 -10.73 -0.35 -0.09
CA GLY A 26 -9.82 -1.03 0.84
C GLY A 26 -10.24 -2.47 1.14
N PHE A 27 -11.55 -2.71 1.31
CA PHE A 27 -12.08 -4.06 1.52
C PHE A 27 -11.76 -4.96 0.34
N LYS A 28 -11.98 -4.49 -0.90
CA LYS A 28 -11.65 -5.24 -2.12
C LYS A 28 -10.15 -5.46 -2.27
N VAL A 29 -9.33 -4.45 -2.00
CA VAL A 29 -7.86 -4.57 -1.99
C VAL A 29 -7.43 -5.67 -1.04
N TRP A 30 -7.95 -5.69 0.19
CA TRP A 30 -7.60 -6.71 1.19
C TRP A 30 -8.13 -8.11 0.86
N LYS A 31 -9.43 -8.23 0.56
CA LYS A 31 -10.10 -9.53 0.45
C LYS A 31 -10.01 -10.16 -0.94
N GLU A 32 -9.85 -9.37 -1.98
CA GLU A 32 -9.90 -9.84 -3.38
C GLU A 32 -8.56 -9.61 -4.09
N GLY A 33 -8.05 -8.39 -4.08
CA GLY A 33 -6.86 -8.02 -4.86
C GLY A 33 -5.56 -8.61 -4.30
N MET A 34 -5.33 -8.50 -2.99
CA MET A 34 -4.07 -8.92 -2.36
C MET A 34 -3.82 -10.43 -2.51
N PRO A 35 -4.79 -11.34 -2.23
CA PRO A 35 -4.56 -12.78 -2.43
C PRO A 35 -4.17 -13.12 -3.88
N VAL A 36 -4.90 -12.57 -4.86
CA VAL A 36 -4.65 -12.82 -6.28
C VAL A 36 -3.25 -12.34 -6.70
N LEU A 37 -2.85 -11.15 -6.25
CA LEU A 37 -1.53 -10.60 -6.55
C LEU A 37 -0.41 -11.44 -5.94
N LEU A 38 -0.56 -11.87 -4.68
CA LEU A 38 0.42 -12.71 -4.01
C LEU A 38 0.56 -14.09 -4.67
N ASP A 39 -0.54 -14.69 -5.12
CA ASP A 39 -0.52 -15.95 -5.88
C ASP A 39 0.26 -15.79 -7.20
N ILE A 40 0.07 -14.67 -7.90
CA ILE A 40 0.84 -14.35 -9.12
C ILE A 40 2.32 -14.20 -8.78
N TYR A 41 2.68 -13.44 -7.76
CA TYR A 41 4.07 -13.25 -7.38
C TYR A 41 4.74 -14.55 -6.95
N GLN A 42 4.04 -15.38 -6.18
CA GLN A 42 4.53 -16.70 -5.79
C GLN A 42 4.77 -17.58 -7.02
N LYS A 43 3.81 -17.63 -7.95
CA LYS A 43 3.92 -18.42 -9.19
C LYS A 43 5.15 -18.05 -10.02
N TYR A 44 5.52 -16.77 -10.06
CA TYR A 44 6.66 -16.28 -10.83
C TYR A 44 7.94 -16.05 -10.01
N GLY A 45 7.93 -16.39 -8.72
CA GLY A 45 9.08 -16.18 -7.84
C GLY A 45 9.46 -14.70 -7.64
N ILE A 46 8.51 -13.79 -7.78
CA ILE A 46 8.73 -12.34 -7.67
C ILE A 46 8.78 -11.94 -6.18
N LYS A 47 9.81 -11.18 -5.81
CA LYS A 47 9.84 -10.40 -4.56
C LYS A 47 9.65 -8.93 -4.88
N SER A 48 9.00 -8.23 -3.96
CA SER A 48 8.50 -6.87 -4.17
C SER A 48 8.33 -6.17 -2.83
N THR A 49 8.30 -4.84 -2.87
CA THR A 49 8.04 -3.96 -1.73
C THR A 49 6.60 -3.44 -1.81
N PHE A 50 5.86 -3.52 -0.71
CA PHE A 50 4.49 -3.03 -0.59
C PHE A 50 4.46 -1.80 0.32
N PHE A 51 4.09 -0.65 -0.23
CA PHE A 51 3.99 0.62 0.47
C PHE A 51 2.56 0.82 0.97
N PHE A 52 2.35 0.78 2.29
CA PHE A 52 1.02 0.89 2.88
C PHE A 52 0.73 2.31 3.36
N THR A 53 -0.45 2.82 3.02
CA THR A 53 -1.01 3.93 3.78
C THR A 53 -1.33 3.48 5.21
N GLY A 54 -1.04 4.32 6.21
CA GLY A 54 -1.35 4.02 7.61
C GLY A 54 -2.84 3.75 7.84
N TYR A 55 -3.72 4.40 7.07
CA TYR A 55 -5.15 4.20 7.14
C TYR A 55 -5.59 2.78 6.76
N ILE A 56 -5.12 2.23 5.64
CA ILE A 56 -5.47 0.84 5.28
C ILE A 56 -4.82 -0.16 6.22
N ALA A 57 -3.58 0.09 6.66
CA ALA A 57 -2.90 -0.78 7.62
C ALA A 57 -3.62 -0.83 8.98
N ARG A 58 -4.24 0.28 9.39
CA ARG A 58 -5.08 0.34 10.59
C ARG A 58 -6.43 -0.36 10.40
N LEU A 59 -7.05 -0.19 9.24
CA LEU A 59 -8.37 -0.77 8.95
C LEU A 59 -8.30 -2.29 8.76
N TYR A 60 -7.26 -2.79 8.11
CA TYR A 60 -7.06 -4.20 7.78
C TYR A 60 -5.65 -4.67 8.15
N PRO A 61 -5.26 -4.73 9.43
CA PRO A 61 -3.88 -5.05 9.83
C PRO A 61 -3.40 -6.44 9.35
N ASP A 62 -4.32 -7.35 9.05
CA ASP A 62 -3.99 -8.67 8.48
C ASP A 62 -3.36 -8.58 7.09
N ILE A 63 -3.65 -7.54 6.30
CA ILE A 63 -3.09 -7.41 4.94
C ILE A 63 -1.56 -7.26 4.98
N VAL A 64 -1.02 -6.60 6.01
CA VAL A 64 0.43 -6.44 6.21
C VAL A 64 1.06 -7.78 6.60
N ARG A 65 0.42 -8.51 7.51
CA ARG A 65 0.87 -9.86 7.89
C ARG A 65 0.87 -10.83 6.71
N MET A 66 -0.16 -10.74 5.86
CA MET A 66 -0.27 -11.57 4.66
C MET A 66 0.96 -11.42 3.75
N ILE A 67 1.33 -10.19 3.37
CA ILE A 67 2.48 -10.01 2.46
C ILE A 67 3.81 -10.40 3.10
N GLN A 68 3.96 -10.22 4.42
CA GLN A 68 5.15 -10.64 5.17
C GLN A 68 5.32 -12.15 5.19
N CYS A 69 4.24 -12.92 5.32
CA CYS A 69 4.29 -14.39 5.23
C CYS A 69 4.81 -14.89 3.87
N TYR A 70 4.65 -14.09 2.81
CA TYR A 70 5.18 -14.38 1.48
C TYR A 70 6.61 -13.83 1.29
N GLY A 71 7.21 -13.21 2.31
CA GLY A 71 8.57 -12.68 2.28
C GLY A 71 8.73 -11.41 1.45
N HIS A 72 7.68 -10.60 1.35
CA HIS A 72 7.74 -9.26 0.74
C HIS A 72 8.13 -8.19 1.77
N GLU A 73 8.71 -7.10 1.29
CA GLU A 73 9.09 -5.96 2.13
C GLU A 73 7.87 -5.05 2.40
N VAL A 74 7.78 -4.50 3.62
CA VAL A 74 6.79 -3.50 4.01
C VAL A 74 7.43 -2.12 4.00
N GLY A 75 6.82 -1.17 3.29
CA GLY A 75 7.18 0.25 3.28
C GLY A 75 6.04 1.13 3.77
N SER A 76 6.36 2.37 4.14
CA SER A 76 5.38 3.40 4.52
C SER A 76 4.97 4.23 3.30
N HIS A 77 3.66 4.47 3.16
CA HIS A 77 3.07 5.37 2.18
C HIS A 77 2.28 6.51 2.84
N SER A 78 2.83 7.09 3.91
CA SER A 78 2.18 8.11 4.74
C SER A 78 0.85 7.62 5.35
N TYR A 79 0.04 8.51 5.94
CA TYR A 79 -1.19 8.07 6.61
C TYR A 79 -2.35 7.80 5.64
N SER A 80 -2.64 8.72 4.71
CA SER A 80 -3.75 8.61 3.77
C SER A 80 -3.49 9.42 2.50
N HIS A 81 -4.26 9.17 1.44
CA HIS A 81 -4.20 9.88 0.16
C HIS A 81 -5.19 11.05 0.07
N LYS A 82 -5.60 11.61 1.21
CA LYS A 82 -6.35 12.88 1.17
C LYS A 82 -5.45 13.98 0.64
N LYS A 83 -6.01 14.82 -0.21
CA LYS A 83 -5.30 16.00 -0.71
C LYS A 83 -4.84 16.91 0.44
N GLU A 84 -5.63 17.00 1.51
CA GLU A 84 -5.27 17.78 2.69
C GLU A 84 -4.05 17.22 3.45
N ASP A 85 -3.73 15.93 3.28
CA ASP A 85 -2.61 15.25 3.93
C ASP A 85 -1.30 15.33 3.10
N GLY A 86 -1.31 15.99 1.94
CA GLY A 86 -0.13 16.15 1.09
C GLY A 86 0.99 16.91 1.81
N LEU A 87 2.23 16.41 1.72
CA LEU A 87 3.38 17.05 2.38
C LEU A 87 3.68 18.46 1.84
N ASP A 88 3.31 18.74 0.59
CA ASP A 88 3.36 20.06 -0.04
C ASP A 88 2.26 21.02 0.48
N VAL A 89 1.18 20.47 1.04
CA VAL A 89 0.06 21.23 1.62
C VAL A 89 0.25 21.44 3.12
N LEU A 90 0.78 20.43 3.83
CA LEU A 90 0.87 20.43 5.28
C LEU A 90 1.97 21.36 5.80
N PRO A 91 1.74 22.08 6.92
CA PRO A 91 2.80 22.79 7.63
C PRO A 91 3.90 21.81 8.09
N TYR A 92 5.17 22.26 8.10
CA TYR A 92 6.33 21.43 8.48
C TYR A 92 6.12 20.63 9.78
N LYS A 93 5.58 21.26 10.84
CA LYS A 93 5.31 20.58 12.11
C LYS A 93 4.32 19.41 11.98
N ALA A 94 3.33 19.52 11.08
CA ALA A 94 2.35 18.47 10.84
C ALA A 94 2.92 17.33 9.98
N GLN A 95 3.84 17.65 9.06
CA GLN A 95 4.54 16.63 8.25
C GLN A 95 5.32 15.63 9.12
N LEU A 96 5.90 16.08 10.24
CA LEU A 96 6.61 15.21 11.19
C LEU A 96 5.73 14.14 11.85
N HIS A 97 4.40 14.32 11.81
CA HIS A 97 3.43 13.37 12.38
C HIS A 97 2.75 12.49 11.32
N GLN A 98 3.10 12.66 10.03
CA GLN A 98 2.59 11.88 8.89
C GLN A 98 3.55 10.77 8.43
N LEU A 99 4.79 10.77 8.94
CA LEU A 99 5.81 9.75 8.71
C LEU A 99 5.74 8.64 9.76
#